data_AF-A0A0B2SVV4-F1
#
_entry.id   AF-A0A0B2SVV4-F1
#
_cell.length_a   1.000
_cell.length_b   1.000
_cell.length_c   1.000
_cell.angle_alpha   90.00
_cell.angle_beta   90.00
_cell.angle_gamma   90.00
#
_symmetry.space_group_name_H-M   'P 1'
#
loop_
_entity.id
_entity.type
_entity.pdbx_description
1 polymer ?
#
loop_
_entity_poly.entity_id
_entity_poly.type
_entity_poly.pdbx_seq_one_letter_code
_entity_poly.pdbx_strand_id
1 'polypeptide(L)'
;MEGEKQQKFDVDLDNLMAFDSYHTFPSQPSLSREDLMKQCLLKGTHLVQAIADALFILPSTEDLDGPLSPCLPHSLNCLEKNM
;
A
#
# COMPACT_ATOMS: atom_id res chain seq x y z
N MET A 1 11.19 -6.63 -22.38
CA MET A 1 11.83 -6.29 -21.10
C MET A 1 11.45 -4.85 -20.81
N GLU A 2 10.27 -4.66 -20.22
CA GLU A 2 9.75 -3.33 -19.91
C GLU A 2 10.16 -3.03 -18.48
N GLY A 3 11.10 -2.08 -18.33
CA GLY A 3 11.57 -1.65 -17.02
C GLY A 3 10.43 -0.95 -16.30
N GLU A 4 9.93 -1.60 -15.26
CA GLU A 4 8.99 -1.05 -14.31
C GLU A 4 9.65 0.20 -13.72
N LYS A 5 9.25 1.38 -14.19
CA LYS A 5 9.58 2.64 -13.50
C LYS A 5 9.00 2.48 -12.10
N GLN A 6 9.86 2.27 -11.11
CA GLN A 6 9.51 2.33 -9.70
C GLN A 6 8.87 3.70 -9.44
N GLN A 7 7.56 3.76 -9.54
CA GLN A 7 6.77 4.92 -9.22
C GLN A 7 6.90 5.02 -7.70
N LYS A 8 7.67 6.01 -7.24
CA LYS A 8 8.04 6.15 -5.83
C LYS A 8 6.81 6.62 -5.06
N PHE A 9 6.00 5.68 -4.61
CA PHE A 9 4.88 5.90 -3.71
C PHE A 9 5.40 6.04 -2.29
N ASP A 10 4.78 6.94 -1.53
CA ASP A 10 5.00 7.02 -0.09
C ASP A 10 4.07 6.01 0.58
N VAL A 11 4.66 4.94 1.14
CA VAL A 11 3.93 3.84 1.77
C VAL A 11 4.04 3.96 3.28
N ASP A 12 2.89 4.03 3.94
CA ASP A 12 2.74 4.01 5.39
C ASP A 12 2.14 2.64 5.77
N LEU A 13 3.01 1.72 6.18
CA LEU A 13 2.60 0.36 6.53
C LEU A 13 1.83 0.30 7.85
N ASP A 14 2.12 1.19 8.80
CA ASP A 14 1.46 1.25 10.11
C ASP A 14 -0.04 1.47 9.96
N ASN A 15 -0.43 2.29 8.98
CA ASN A 15 -1.83 2.57 8.67
C ASN A 15 -2.35 1.84 7.42
N LEU A 16 -1.54 0.98 6.79
CA LEU A 16 -1.85 0.32 5.51
C LEU A 16 -2.27 1.30 4.42
N MET A 17 -1.57 2.43 4.33
CA MET A 17 -1.83 3.50 3.37
C MET A 17 -0.68 3.64 2.37
N ALA A 18 -1.00 4.09 1.16
CA ALA A 18 -0.01 4.53 0.19
C ALA A 18 -0.50 5.78 -0.54
N PHE A 19 0.43 6.66 -0.88
CA PHE A 19 0.15 7.95 -1.46
C PHE A 19 1.07 8.24 -2.66
N ASP A 20 0.50 8.85 -3.70
CA ASP A 20 1.22 9.36 -4.87
C ASP A 20 1.15 10.89 -4.89
N SER A 21 2.21 11.55 -4.42
CA SER A 21 2.29 13.02 -4.39
C SER A 21 2.33 13.66 -5.78
N TYR A 22 2.63 12.89 -6.82
CA TYR A 22 2.78 13.38 -8.19
C TYR A 22 1.50 13.20 -9.01
N HIS A 23 0.48 12.54 -8.47
CA HIS A 23 -0.77 12.31 -9.15
C HIS A 23 -1.87 13.24 -8.64
N THR A 24 -2.51 13.95 -9.56
CA THR A 24 -3.70 14.76 -9.29
C THR A 24 -4.70 14.52 -10.40
N PHE A 25 -5.96 14.28 -10.03
CA PHE A 25 -7.02 14.14 -11.02
C PHE A 25 -7.32 15.51 -11.64
N PRO A 26 -7.43 15.59 -12.99
CA PRO A 26 -7.74 16.84 -13.66
C PRO A 26 -9.13 17.32 -13.26
N SER A 27 -9.25 18.61 -12.95
CA SER A 27 -10.49 19.22 -12.47
C SER A 27 -11.44 19.67 -13.58
N GLN A 28 -10.97 19.90 -14.82
CA GLN A 28 -11.78 20.32 -15.99
C GLN A 28 -11.01 20.16 -17.34
N PRO A 29 -11.69 19.90 -18.50
CA PRO A 29 -13.09 19.50 -18.64
C PRO A 29 -13.28 18.05 -18.22
N SER A 30 -14.50 17.73 -17.80
CA SER A 30 -14.88 16.45 -17.20
C SER A 30 -14.51 15.26 -18.09
N LEU A 31 -13.46 14.55 -17.68
CA LEU A 31 -13.29 13.15 -17.98
C LEU A 31 -14.64 12.44 -17.71
N SER A 32 -15.09 11.54 -18.60
CA SER A 32 -16.31 10.76 -18.34
C SER A 32 -16.18 10.09 -16.97
N ARG A 33 -17.28 9.99 -16.21
CA ARG A 33 -17.28 9.28 -14.93
C ARG A 33 -16.65 7.89 -15.07
N GLU A 34 -16.90 7.23 -16.19
CA GLU A 34 -16.37 5.91 -16.52
C GLU A 34 -14.84 5.91 -16.66
N ASP A 35 -14.30 6.93 -17.32
CA ASP A 35 -12.86 7.07 -17.50
C ASP A 35 -12.17 7.48 -16.20
N LEU A 36 -12.82 8.28 -15.35
CA LEU A 36 -12.33 8.57 -14.01
C LEU A 36 -12.28 7.31 -13.15
N MET A 37 -13.32 6.49 -13.19
CA MET A 37 -13.36 5.21 -12.48
C MET A 37 -12.23 4.28 -12.94
N LYS A 38 -12.00 4.17 -14.25
CA LYS A 38 -10.89 3.36 -14.79
C LYS A 38 -9.53 3.85 -14.30
N GLN A 39 -9.30 5.18 -14.31
CA GLN A 39 -8.05 5.75 -13.84
C GLN A 39 -7.87 5.56 -12.32
N CYS A 40 -8.92 5.78 -11.52
CA CYS A 40 -8.90 5.49 -10.09
C CYS A 40 -8.59 4.03 -9.81
N LEU A 41 -9.21 3.10 -10.54
CA LEU A 41 -8.98 1.67 -10.35
C LEU A 41 -7.53 1.29 -10.71
N LEU A 42 -7.03 1.76 -11.85
CA LEU A 42 -5.65 1.51 -12.27
C LEU A 42 -4.64 2.05 -11.26
N LYS A 43 -4.81 3.30 -10.83
CA LYS A 43 -3.92 3.94 -9.86
C LYS A 43 -4.04 3.32 -8.46
N GLY A 44 -5.25 2.96 -8.05
CA GLY A 44 -5.50 2.24 -6.81
C GLY A 44 -4.79 0.89 -6.78
N THR A 45 -4.82 0.13 -7.89
CA THR A 45 -4.09 -1.13 -8.00
C THR A 45 -2.59 -0.94 -7.82
N HIS A 46 -2.00 0.11 -8.41
CA HIS A 46 -0.57 0.38 -8.22
C HIS A 46 -0.22 0.72 -6.76
N LEU A 47 -1.07 1.49 -6.07
CA LEU A 47 -0.90 1.81 -4.66
C LEU A 47 -0.99 0.57 -3.77
N VAL A 48 -2.00 -0.28 -3.99
CA VAL A 48 -2.17 -1.53 -3.25
C VAL A 48 -1.02 -2.49 -3.51
N GLN A 49 -0.54 -2.57 -4.75
CA GLN A 49 0.64 -3.39 -5.08
C GLN A 49 1.87 -2.90 -4.31
N ALA A 50 2.09 -1.58 -4.24
CA ALA A 50 3.20 -1.02 -3.46
C ALA A 50 3.11 -1.34 -1.97
N ILE A 51 1.90 -1.30 -1.39
CA ILE A 51 1.66 -1.75 -0.01
C ILE A 51 1.99 -3.24 0.12
N ALA A 52 1.48 -4.08 -0.79
CA ALA A 52 1.72 -5.52 -0.76
C ALA A 52 3.21 -5.85 -0.87
N ASP A 53 3.91 -5.26 -1.84
CA ASP A 53 5.35 -5.45 -2.03
C ASP A 53 6.11 -5.05 -0.77
N ALA A 54 5.79 -3.91 -0.17
CA ALA A 54 6.41 -3.45 1.06
C ALA A 54 6.10 -4.36 2.25
N LEU A 55 4.86 -4.86 2.40
CA LEU A 55 4.44 -5.77 3.47
C LEU A 55 5.09 -7.16 3.37
N PHE A 56 5.09 -7.75 2.17
CA PHE A 56 5.53 -9.13 1.97
C PHE A 56 7.06 -9.28 1.91
N ILE A 57 7.82 -8.19 1.84
CA ILE A 57 9.27 -8.18 2.03
C ILE A 57 9.64 -8.27 3.52
N LEU A 58 8.73 -7.90 4.43
CA LEU A 58 9.02 -7.89 5.87
C LEU A 58 9.03 -9.32 6.46
N PRO A 59 9.88 -9.59 7.46
CA PRO A 59 9.99 -10.91 8.08
C PRO A 59 8.72 -11.28 8.87
N SER A 60 7.94 -12.26 8.42
CA SER A 60 6.77 -12.72 9.17
C SER A 60 7.15 -13.53 10.41
N THR A 61 6.29 -13.48 11.44
CA THR A 61 6.37 -14.35 12.62
C THR A 61 5.25 -15.39 12.54
N GLU A 62 5.60 -16.68 12.63
CA GLU A 62 4.58 -17.73 12.69
C GLU A 62 3.87 -17.71 14.04
N ASP A 63 2.55 -17.53 14.03
CA ASP A 63 1.67 -17.68 15.20
C ASP A 63 0.71 -18.88 14.98
N LEU A 64 0.02 -19.32 16.04
CA LEU A 64 -0.95 -20.42 16.01
C LEU A 64 -2.08 -20.20 14.99
N ASP A 65 -2.39 -18.93 14.68
CA ASP A 65 -3.40 -18.52 13.70
C ASP A 65 -2.83 -18.29 12.28
N GLY A 66 -1.53 -18.45 12.08
CA GLY A 66 -0.83 -18.25 10.80
C GLY A 66 0.32 -17.23 10.85
N PRO A 67 1.00 -16.98 9.72
CA PRO A 67 2.10 -16.03 9.65
C PRO A 67 1.58 -14.60 9.84
N LEU A 68 1.93 -14.00 10.98
CA LEU A 68 1.67 -12.60 11.27
C LEU A 68 2.75 -11.75 10.60
N SER A 69 2.33 -10.72 9.87
CA SER A 69 3.24 -9.67 9.40
C SER A 69 3.97 -9.06 10.61
N PRO A 70 5.29 -8.76 10.52
CA PRO A 70 6.04 -8.31 11.68
C PRO A 70 5.45 -7.04 12.24
N CYS A 71 5.58 -6.95 13.56
CA CYS A 71 5.02 -5.88 14.35
C CYS A 71 5.46 -4.51 13.85
N LEU A 72 4.51 -3.80 13.24
CA LEU A 72 4.63 -2.38 12.95
C LEU A 72 4.68 -1.63 14.28
N PRO A 73 5.58 -0.65 14.46
CA PRO A 73 5.97 -0.08 15.76
C PRO A 73 4.81 0.53 16.57
N HIS A 74 3.65 0.76 15.96
CA HIS A 74 2.46 1.30 16.61
C HIS A 74 1.43 0.25 17.06
N SER A 75 1.66 -1.05 16.82
CA SER A 75 0.74 -2.12 17.23
C SER A 75 0.93 -2.50 18.71
N LEU A 76 -0.02 -2.10 19.56
CA LEU A 76 -0.04 -2.36 21.01
C LEU A 76 0.04 -3.85 21.38
N ASN A 77 -0.31 -4.74 20.45
CA ASN A 77 -0.41 -6.18 20.72
C ASN A 77 0.94 -6.92 20.82
N CYS A 78 2.06 -6.24 20.55
CA CYS A 78 3.39 -6.86 20.61
C CYS A 78 4.13 -6.62 21.93
N LEU A 79 3.69 -5.67 22.75
CA LEU A 79 4.35 -5.37 24.03
C LEU A 79 4.11 -6.46 25.08
N GLU A 80 3.05 -7.26 24.93
CA GLU A 80 2.64 -8.29 25.89
C GLU A 80 3.39 -9.63 25.75
N LYS A 81 4.12 -9.89 24.65
CA LYS A 81 4.87 -11.15 24.48
C LYS A 81 6.29 -11.13 25.06
N ASN A 82 6.74 -10.01 25.63
CA ASN A 82 8.09 -9.83 26.19
C ASN A 82 8.12 -9.53 27.71
N MET A 83 7.04 -9.76 28.45
CA MET A 83 7.05 -9.76 29.93
C MET A 83 6.69 -11.13 30.50
#